data_AF-A0A2T2UAI7-F1
#
_entry.id   AF-A0A2T2UAI7-F1
#
_cell.length_a   1.000
_cell.length_b   1.000
_cell.length_c   1.000
_cell.angle_alpha   90.00
_cell.angle_beta   90.00
_cell.angle_gamma   90.00
#
_symmetry.space_group_name_H-M   'P 1'
#
loop_
_entity.id
_entity.type
_entity.pdbx_description
1 polymer ?
#
loop_
_entity_poly.entity_id
_entity_poly.type
_entity_poly.pdbx_seq_one_letter_code
_entity_poly.pdbx_strand_id
1 'polypeptide(L)'
;YTIPLATGLLVSLRWAPTARRRRWANYAGLALSSAYLLWTVVNKQHVSQVFAGALNRTAPEYERLFTAPTPFNNLLWQGIAEADDGYYIGFYSLLDDDRSIDFRHVPKRHNLLGNARENPVVQRLRHFSRGYYIVRRTPDGGLQIHDLRFGRNDLGLTSNGQYLFTYRLQEGPDGRIVGMRRKEPPFRVTRPLLRKFVARIQGQTEGVPPTPDANSE
;
A
#
# COMPACT_ATOMS: atom_id res chain seq x y z
N TYR A 1 -5.51 -2.02 17.32
CA TYR A 1 -4.99 -1.27 18.48
C TYR A 1 -6.04 -0.34 19.10
N THR A 2 -6.50 0.70 18.41
CA THR A 2 -7.37 1.75 18.99
C THR A 2 -8.74 1.23 19.43
N ILE A 3 -9.36 0.34 18.66
CA ILE A 3 -10.71 -0.17 18.97
C ILE A 3 -10.71 -0.99 20.28
N PRO A 4 -9.86 -2.02 20.49
CA PRO A 4 -9.79 -2.74 21.77
C PRO A 4 -9.54 -1.83 22.97
N LEU A 5 -8.60 -0.88 22.84
CA LEU A 5 -8.25 0.05 23.91
C LEU A 5 -9.41 1.02 24.22
N ALA A 6 -10.04 1.57 23.18
CA ALA A 6 -11.19 2.46 23.31
C ALA A 6 -12.40 1.72 23.90
N THR A 7 -12.66 0.49 23.48
CA THR A 7 -13.72 -0.35 24.07
C THR A 7 -13.45 -0.61 25.55
N GLY A 8 -12.21 -0.97 25.92
CA GLY A 8 -11.82 -1.14 27.32
C GLY A 8 -12.08 0.14 28.13
N LEU A 9 -11.68 1.29 27.60
CA LEU A 9 -11.91 2.60 28.21
C LEU A 9 -13.40 2.92 28.35
N LEU A 10 -14.20 2.80 27.29
CA LEU A 10 -15.64 3.09 27.27
C LEU A 10 -16.42 2.18 28.20
N VAL A 11 -16.09 0.89 28.24
CA VAL A 11 -16.68 -0.08 29.18
C VAL A 11 -16.31 0.30 30.61
N SER A 12 -15.08 0.74 30.86
CA SER A 12 -14.62 1.16 32.19
C SER A 12 -15.41 2.35 32.77
N LEU A 13 -15.97 3.22 31.92
CA LEU A 13 -16.77 4.39 32.33
C LEU A 13 -18.10 4.01 32.99
N ARG A 14 -18.56 2.75 32.85
CA ARG A 14 -19.80 2.27 33.49
C ARG A 14 -19.67 2.05 34.99
N TRP A 15 -18.47 2.14 35.56
CA TRP A 15 -18.24 1.92 36.99
C TRP A 15 -17.49 3.09 37.64
N ALA A 16 -17.73 3.23 38.96
CA ALA A 16 -17.04 4.22 39.78
C ALA A 16 -15.51 4.09 39.68
N PRO A 17 -14.75 5.19 39.84
CA PRO A 17 -13.28 5.19 39.75
C PRO A 17 -12.57 4.15 40.62
N THR A 18 -13.14 3.82 41.78
CA THR A 18 -12.59 2.86 42.75
C THR A 18 -12.99 1.41 42.49
N ALA A 19 -13.91 1.15 41.55
CA ALA A 19 -14.44 -0.19 41.32
C ALA A 19 -13.37 -1.12 40.74
N ARG A 20 -13.18 -2.29 41.37
CA ARG A 20 -12.27 -3.35 40.89
C ARG A 20 -12.58 -3.76 39.44
N ARG A 21 -13.86 -3.74 39.04
CA ARG A 21 -14.33 -4.04 37.67
C ARG A 21 -13.78 -3.05 36.63
N ARG A 22 -13.68 -1.77 36.97
CA ARG A 22 -13.09 -0.72 36.11
C ARG A 22 -11.61 -0.99 35.82
N ARG A 23 -10.84 -1.35 36.85
CA ARG A 23 -9.41 -1.67 36.71
C ARG A 23 -9.19 -2.88 35.81
N TRP A 24 -9.97 -3.95 36.01
CA TRP A 24 -9.90 -5.14 35.17
C TRP A 24 -10.29 -4.87 33.71
N ALA A 25 -11.33 -4.07 33.45
CA ALA A 25 -11.69 -3.68 32.09
C ALA A 25 -10.56 -2.94 31.36
N ASN A 26 -9.87 -2.02 32.05
CA ASN A 26 -8.72 -1.31 31.49
C ASN A 26 -7.52 -2.22 31.29
N TYR A 27 -7.21 -3.11 32.24
CA TYR A 27 -6.13 -4.08 32.07
C TYR A 27 -6.39 -5.06 30.93
N ALA A 28 -7.63 -5.55 30.79
CA ALA A 28 -8.01 -6.40 29.67
C ALA A 28 -7.88 -5.65 28.33
N GLY A 29 -8.35 -4.40 28.26
CA GLY A 29 -8.21 -3.55 27.07
C GLY A 29 -6.75 -3.29 26.70
N LEU A 30 -5.89 -3.02 27.70
CA LEU A 30 -4.46 -2.81 27.51
C LEU A 30 -3.71 -4.10 27.13
N ALA A 31 -4.02 -5.21 27.78
CA ALA A 31 -3.42 -6.51 27.48
C ALA A 31 -3.78 -6.94 26.05
N LEU A 32 -5.05 -6.81 25.66
CA LEU A 32 -5.52 -7.13 24.32
C LEU A 32 -4.91 -6.21 23.25
N SER A 33 -4.80 -4.91 23.52
CA SER A 33 -4.18 -3.96 22.59
C SER A 33 -2.67 -4.22 22.44
N SER A 34 -1.98 -4.57 23.53
CA SER A 34 -0.56 -4.93 23.53
C SER A 34 -0.30 -6.26 22.81
N ALA A 35 -1.12 -7.28 23.07
CA ALA A 35 -1.06 -8.56 22.37
C ALA A 35 -1.26 -8.38 20.85
N TYR A 36 -2.19 -7.51 20.45
CA TYR A 36 -2.40 -7.17 19.04
C TYR A 36 -1.17 -6.50 18.39
N LEU A 37 -0.50 -5.58 19.10
CA LEU A 37 0.72 -4.95 18.60
C LEU A 37 1.85 -5.97 18.46
N LEU A 38 2.04 -6.83 19.46
CA LEU A 38 3.04 -7.89 19.41
C LEU A 38 2.79 -8.83 18.23
N TRP A 39 1.53 -9.26 18.04
CA TRP A 39 1.11 -10.05 16.89
C TRP A 39 1.43 -9.36 15.55
N THR A 40 1.16 -8.06 15.47
CA THR A 40 1.46 -7.26 14.27
C THR A 40 2.96 -7.22 13.96
N VAL A 41 3.82 -7.11 14.98
CA VAL A 41 5.29 -7.10 14.81
C VAL A 41 5.78 -8.47 14.35
N VAL A 42 5.28 -9.55 14.96
CA VAL A 42 5.62 -10.94 14.56
C VAL A 42 5.23 -11.17 13.10
N ASN A 43 4.01 -10.80 12.71
CA ASN A 43 3.55 -10.94 11.32
C ASN A 43 4.38 -10.08 10.36
N LYS A 44 4.70 -8.84 10.72
CA LYS A 44 5.56 -7.97 9.92
C LYS A 44 6.92 -8.62 9.65
N GLN A 45 7.53 -9.21 10.67
CA GLN A 45 8.83 -9.89 10.54
C GLN A 45 8.72 -11.12 9.65
N HIS A 46 7.73 -11.98 9.90
CA HIS A 46 7.47 -13.18 9.11
C HIS A 46 7.23 -12.85 7.63
N VAL A 47 6.30 -11.94 7.34
CA VAL A 47 5.96 -11.51 5.99
C VAL A 47 7.17 -10.90 5.27
N SER A 48 7.96 -10.09 5.97
CA SER A 48 9.16 -9.50 5.36
C SER A 48 10.19 -10.56 4.95
N GLN A 49 10.33 -11.64 5.73
CA GLN A 49 11.17 -12.78 5.36
C GLN A 49 10.61 -13.54 4.15
N VAL A 50 9.30 -13.75 4.10
CA VAL A 50 8.63 -14.39 2.95
C VAL A 50 8.85 -13.58 1.68
N PHE A 51 8.62 -12.26 1.72
CA PHE A 51 8.88 -11.38 0.57
C PHE A 51 10.35 -11.40 0.13
N ALA A 52 11.29 -11.29 1.06
CA ALA A 52 12.72 -11.36 0.73
C ALA A 52 13.09 -12.71 0.08
N GLY A 53 12.58 -13.81 0.61
CA GLY A 53 12.81 -15.15 0.06
C GLY A 53 12.20 -15.35 -1.33
N ALA A 54 11.00 -14.80 -1.58
CA ALA A 54 10.36 -14.84 -2.88
C ALA A 54 11.08 -13.94 -3.90
N LEU A 55 11.50 -12.73 -3.50
CA LEU A 55 12.23 -11.80 -4.35
C LEU A 55 13.60 -12.32 -4.76
N ASN A 56 14.30 -13.08 -3.92
CA ASN A 56 15.56 -13.71 -4.31
C ASN A 56 15.43 -14.64 -5.53
N ARG A 57 14.23 -15.14 -5.82
CA ARG A 57 13.96 -15.99 -7.00
C ARG A 57 13.55 -15.20 -8.23
N THR A 58 12.82 -14.09 -8.05
CA THR A 58 12.18 -13.34 -9.13
C THR A 58 12.92 -12.06 -9.51
N ALA A 59 13.51 -11.38 -8.54
CA ALA A 59 14.21 -10.10 -8.68
C ALA A 59 15.38 -10.03 -7.67
N PRO A 60 16.46 -10.81 -7.87
CA PRO A 60 17.54 -10.93 -6.89
C PRO A 60 18.30 -9.62 -6.62
N GLU A 61 18.20 -8.64 -7.51
CA GLU A 61 18.90 -7.35 -7.44
C GLU A 61 18.03 -6.21 -6.85
N TYR A 62 16.98 -6.53 -6.09
CA TYR A 62 16.18 -5.48 -5.46
C TYR A 62 16.98 -4.73 -4.37
N GLU A 63 16.89 -3.40 -4.35
CA GLU A 63 17.63 -2.55 -3.41
C GLU A 63 16.89 -2.37 -2.08
N ARG A 64 15.57 -2.21 -2.16
CA ARG A 64 14.73 -1.83 -1.02
C ARG A 64 13.41 -2.56 -1.06
N LEU A 65 12.91 -2.94 0.12
CA LEU A 65 11.61 -3.60 0.28
C LEU A 65 10.74 -2.81 1.26
N PHE A 66 9.56 -2.43 0.80
CA PHE A 66 8.49 -1.89 1.62
C PHE A 66 7.38 -2.92 1.76
N THR A 67 6.99 -3.26 3.00
CA THR A 67 5.83 -4.12 3.27
C THR A 67 4.84 -3.43 4.21
N ALA A 68 3.55 -3.57 3.92
CA ALA A 68 2.48 -2.99 4.73
C ALA A 68 1.24 -3.90 4.71
N PRO A 69 0.47 -3.97 5.82
CA PRO A 69 -0.79 -4.69 5.80
C PRO A 69 -1.78 -3.94 4.91
N THR A 70 -2.65 -4.68 4.23
CA THR A 70 -3.77 -4.11 3.49
C THR A 70 -4.81 -3.51 4.45
N PRO A 71 -5.69 -2.61 3.97
CA PRO A 71 -6.65 -1.93 4.84
C PRO A 71 -7.51 -2.90 5.67
N PHE A 72 -7.76 -2.51 6.92
CA PHE A 72 -8.67 -3.17 7.86
C PHE A 72 -8.31 -4.60 8.31
N ASN A 73 -7.11 -5.10 8.01
CA ASN A 73 -6.70 -6.42 8.46
C ASN A 73 -5.18 -6.50 8.72
N ASN A 74 -4.73 -7.62 9.28
CA ASN A 74 -3.31 -7.91 9.51
C ASN A 74 -2.89 -9.25 8.86
N LEU A 75 -3.74 -9.78 7.97
CA LEU A 75 -3.58 -11.10 7.37
C LEU A 75 -3.00 -11.00 5.97
N LEU A 76 -3.53 -10.08 5.15
CA LEU A 76 -3.08 -9.83 3.79
C LEU A 76 -2.15 -8.63 3.76
N TRP A 77 -0.95 -8.83 3.23
CA TRP A 77 0.12 -7.86 3.17
C TRP A 77 0.52 -7.55 1.74
N GLN A 78 0.81 -6.28 1.47
CA GLN A 78 1.40 -5.81 0.24
C GLN A 78 2.91 -5.65 0.43
N GLY A 79 3.67 -6.10 -0.56
CA GLY A 79 5.10 -5.84 -0.69
C GLY A 79 5.38 -5.04 -1.96
N ILE A 80 6.30 -4.09 -1.85
CA ILE A 80 6.81 -3.26 -2.95
C ILE A 80 8.32 -3.33 -2.87
N ALA A 81 8.93 -4.08 -3.78
CA ALA A 81 10.39 -4.12 -3.92
C ALA A 81 10.81 -3.14 -5.02
N GLU A 82 11.87 -2.39 -4.75
CA GLU A 82 12.48 -1.48 -5.70
C GLU A 82 13.67 -2.15 -6.38
N ALA A 83 13.68 -2.14 -7.72
CA ALA A 83 14.80 -2.56 -8.56
C ALA A 83 15.20 -1.40 -9.50
N ASP A 84 16.28 -1.55 -10.25
CA ASP A 84 16.79 -0.49 -11.12
C ASP A 84 15.78 -0.04 -12.19
N ASP A 85 15.08 -1.00 -12.79
CA ASP A 85 14.14 -0.80 -13.89
C ASP A 85 12.72 -0.43 -13.43
N GLY A 86 12.34 -0.80 -12.21
CA GLY A 86 10.97 -0.62 -11.74
C GLY A 86 10.71 -1.05 -10.31
N TYR A 87 9.45 -1.42 -10.07
CA TYR A 87 8.98 -1.94 -8.80
C TYR A 87 8.27 -3.27 -9.00
N TYR A 88 8.54 -4.21 -8.09
CA TYR A 88 7.83 -5.47 -8.00
C TYR A 88 6.81 -5.38 -6.87
N ILE A 89 5.53 -5.41 -7.24
CA ILE A 89 4.41 -5.29 -6.30
C ILE A 89 3.74 -6.64 -6.17
N GLY A 90 3.71 -7.18 -4.96
CA GLY A 90 3.10 -8.47 -4.67
C GLY A 90 2.16 -8.40 -3.46
N PHE A 91 1.33 -9.43 -3.33
CA PHE A 91 0.46 -9.61 -2.18
C PHE A 91 0.69 -11.00 -1.59
N TYR A 92 0.73 -11.08 -0.27
CA TYR A 92 0.89 -12.32 0.48
C TYR A 92 -0.08 -12.35 1.66
N SER A 93 -0.84 -13.44 1.79
CA SER A 93 -1.65 -13.69 2.98
C SER A 93 -0.96 -14.67 3.90
N LEU A 94 -1.08 -14.47 5.21
CA LEU A 94 -0.70 -15.47 6.21
C LEU A 94 -1.49 -16.78 6.10
N LEU A 95 -2.56 -16.79 5.31
CA LEU A 95 -3.41 -17.95 5.02
C LEU A 95 -3.13 -18.55 3.63
N ASP A 96 -2.11 -18.07 2.90
CA ASP A 96 -1.69 -18.68 1.64
C ASP A 96 -1.14 -20.11 1.90
N ASP A 97 -1.46 -21.05 1.00
CA ASP A 97 -1.01 -22.46 1.12
C ASP A 97 0.51 -22.61 0.99
N ASP A 98 1.15 -21.68 0.29
CA ASP A 98 2.60 -21.64 0.12
C ASP A 98 3.18 -20.22 0.32
N ARG A 99 4.47 -20.09 0.08
CA ARG A 99 5.24 -18.84 0.22
C ARG A 99 5.58 -18.22 -1.14
N SER A 100 4.93 -18.67 -2.21
CA SER A 100 5.07 -18.08 -3.53
C SER A 100 4.32 -16.75 -3.58
N ILE A 101 4.87 -15.79 -4.33
CA ILE A 101 4.27 -14.47 -4.48
C ILE A 101 4.30 -14.10 -5.95
N ASP A 102 3.13 -13.84 -6.50
CA ASP A 102 3.00 -13.27 -7.83
C ASP A 102 3.32 -11.77 -7.79
N PHE A 103 4.49 -11.41 -8.33
CA PHE A 103 4.90 -10.03 -8.44
C PHE A 103 4.45 -9.42 -9.76
N ARG A 104 3.77 -8.28 -9.68
CA ARG A 104 3.55 -7.39 -10.83
C ARG A 104 4.69 -6.39 -10.93
N HIS A 105 5.40 -6.42 -12.05
CA HIS A 105 6.40 -5.40 -12.39
C HIS A 105 5.73 -4.09 -12.85
N VAL A 106 6.24 -2.96 -12.36
CA VAL A 106 5.76 -1.61 -12.71
C VAL A 106 6.97 -0.69 -12.97
N PRO A 107 7.19 -0.24 -14.21
CA PRO A 107 8.34 0.60 -14.55
C PRO A 107 8.33 1.96 -13.81
N LYS A 108 9.49 2.38 -13.29
CA LYS A 108 9.68 3.66 -12.59
C LYS A 108 9.39 4.87 -13.49
N ARG A 109 9.97 4.85 -14.69
CA ARG A 109 9.93 5.94 -15.70
C ARG A 109 10.30 7.32 -15.14
N HIS A 110 11.23 7.38 -14.16
CA HIS A 110 11.67 8.64 -13.54
C HIS A 110 12.38 9.58 -14.53
N ASN A 111 12.89 9.04 -15.64
CA ASN A 111 13.45 9.78 -16.76
C ASN A 111 12.45 10.77 -17.39
N LEU A 112 11.14 10.49 -17.33
CA LEU A 112 10.09 11.38 -17.85
C LEU A 112 10.05 12.74 -17.13
N LEU A 113 10.61 12.85 -15.92
CA LEU A 113 10.65 14.12 -15.20
C LEU A 113 11.65 15.12 -15.81
N GLY A 114 12.70 14.66 -16.51
CA GLY A 114 13.75 15.54 -17.02
C GLY A 114 14.18 16.60 -16.00
N ASN A 115 14.14 17.87 -16.41
CA ASN A 115 14.47 19.04 -15.57
C ASN A 115 13.49 19.27 -14.40
N ALA A 116 12.26 18.74 -14.47
CA ALA A 116 11.29 18.86 -13.38
C ALA A 116 11.71 18.09 -12.13
N ARG A 117 12.66 17.15 -12.23
CA ARG A 117 13.19 16.38 -11.09
C ARG A 117 13.75 17.26 -9.98
N GLU A 118 14.35 18.39 -10.35
CA GLU A 118 14.93 19.36 -9.41
C GLU A 118 13.94 20.42 -8.94
N ASN A 119 12.69 20.36 -9.40
CA ASN A 119 11.66 21.28 -8.94
C ASN A 119 11.28 20.98 -7.47
N PRO A 120 11.14 22.01 -6.60
CA PRO A 120 10.78 21.83 -5.19
C PRO A 120 9.47 21.05 -4.96
N VAL A 121 8.48 21.20 -5.86
CA VAL A 121 7.21 20.47 -5.80
C VAL A 121 7.45 18.97 -5.99
N VAL A 122 8.25 18.62 -6.99
CA VAL A 122 8.61 17.23 -7.29
C VAL A 122 9.47 16.64 -6.18
N GLN A 123 10.46 17.37 -5.66
CA GLN A 123 11.28 16.93 -4.54
C GLN A 123 10.44 16.64 -3.28
N ARG A 124 9.44 17.48 -2.98
CA ARG A 124 8.51 17.24 -1.87
C ARG A 124 7.69 15.96 -2.06
N LEU A 125 7.22 15.69 -3.28
CA LEU A 125 6.52 14.44 -3.60
C LEU A 125 7.45 13.22 -3.47
N ARG A 126 8.69 13.31 -3.97
CA ARG A 126 9.70 12.26 -3.82
C ARG A 126 9.94 11.92 -2.35
N HIS A 127 10.06 12.94 -1.51
CA HIS A 127 10.20 12.78 -0.07
C HIS A 127 8.94 12.15 0.56
N PHE A 128 7.75 12.66 0.21
CA PHE A 128 6.48 12.12 0.70
C PHE A 128 6.34 10.63 0.38
N SER A 129 6.61 10.23 -0.86
CA SER A 129 6.59 8.83 -1.32
C SER A 129 7.73 7.97 -0.80
N ARG A 130 8.69 8.56 -0.07
CA ARG A 130 9.95 7.91 0.35
C ARG A 130 10.69 7.26 -0.82
N GLY A 131 10.55 7.83 -2.00
CA GLY A 131 11.07 7.29 -3.26
C GLY A 131 10.17 6.29 -3.99
N TYR A 132 9.15 5.69 -3.35
CA TYR A 132 8.26 4.69 -3.97
C TYR A 132 7.18 5.33 -4.85
N TYR A 133 7.59 5.89 -5.98
CA TYR A 133 6.68 6.50 -6.95
C TYR A 133 7.04 6.11 -8.39
N ILE A 134 6.04 6.17 -9.25
CA ILE A 134 6.20 6.04 -10.70
C ILE A 134 5.77 7.33 -11.39
N VAL A 135 6.26 7.54 -12.61
CA VAL A 135 5.87 8.67 -13.45
C VAL A 135 5.19 8.16 -14.70
N ARG A 136 4.05 8.75 -15.06
CA ARG A 136 3.32 8.43 -16.28
C ARG A 136 3.02 9.70 -17.05
N ARG A 137 3.00 9.58 -18.37
CA ARG A 137 2.51 10.63 -19.25
C ARG A 137 1.01 10.45 -19.44
N THR A 138 0.27 11.55 -19.45
CA THR A 138 -1.15 11.55 -19.76
C THR A 138 -1.36 11.69 -21.27
N PRO A 139 -2.55 11.30 -21.80
CA PRO A 139 -2.85 11.45 -23.23
C PRO A 139 -2.73 12.89 -23.74
N ASP A 140 -3.00 13.87 -22.88
CA ASP A 140 -2.83 15.30 -23.13
C ASP A 140 -1.39 15.81 -22.85
N GLY A 141 -0.41 14.91 -22.79
CA GLY A 141 1.03 15.23 -22.75
C GLY A 141 1.61 15.56 -21.37
N GLY A 142 0.76 15.79 -20.37
CA GLY A 142 1.16 16.14 -19.01
C GLY A 142 1.81 14.99 -18.23
N LEU A 143 2.45 15.33 -17.10
CA LEU A 143 3.11 14.36 -16.22
C LEU A 143 2.26 14.08 -14.97
N GLN A 144 2.14 12.79 -14.64
CA GLN A 144 1.53 12.30 -13.40
C GLN A 144 2.53 11.50 -12.58
N ILE A 145 2.56 11.79 -11.29
CA ILE A 145 3.32 11.04 -10.28
C ILE A 145 2.33 10.22 -9.46
N HIS A 146 2.59 8.92 -9.32
CA HIS A 146 1.77 8.01 -8.52
C HIS A 146 2.58 7.44 -7.36
N ASP A 147 2.09 7.56 -6.12
CA ASP A 147 2.67 6.91 -4.95
C ASP A 147 2.16 5.46 -4.86
N LEU A 148 3.07 4.50 -4.87
CA LEU A 148 2.73 3.08 -4.90
C LEU A 148 2.27 2.53 -3.54
N ARG A 149 2.67 3.17 -2.44
CA ARG A 149 2.48 2.64 -1.07
C ARG A 149 1.03 2.63 -0.61
N PHE A 150 0.19 3.46 -1.23
CA PHE A 150 -1.23 3.54 -0.90
C PHE A 150 -2.09 2.62 -1.77
N GLY A 151 -1.48 1.88 -2.69
CA GLY A 151 -2.16 0.93 -3.55
C GLY A 151 -3.10 1.58 -4.57
N ARG A 152 -4.04 0.78 -5.05
CA ARG A 152 -4.95 1.10 -6.15
C ARG A 152 -6.40 1.02 -5.70
N ASN A 153 -7.29 1.68 -6.43
CA ASN A 153 -8.73 1.65 -6.16
C ASN A 153 -9.37 0.25 -6.30
N ASP A 154 -8.71 -0.66 -7.01
CA ASP A 154 -9.07 -2.07 -7.16
C ASP A 154 -8.34 -2.98 -6.17
N LEU A 155 -7.67 -2.42 -5.17
CA LEU A 155 -6.86 -3.15 -4.19
C LEU A 155 -5.74 -3.99 -4.84
N GLY A 156 -5.38 -3.69 -6.09
CA GLY A 156 -4.40 -4.45 -6.87
C GLY A 156 -4.88 -5.81 -7.38
N LEU A 157 -6.18 -6.10 -7.26
CA LEU A 157 -6.79 -7.41 -7.61
C LEU A 157 -7.28 -7.48 -9.05
N THR A 158 -7.19 -6.40 -9.82
CA THR A 158 -7.61 -6.35 -11.22
C THR A 158 -6.52 -5.73 -12.10
N SER A 159 -6.68 -5.80 -13.41
CA SER A 159 -5.77 -5.17 -14.38
C SER A 159 -5.99 -3.66 -14.47
N ASN A 160 -7.23 -3.17 -14.38
CA ASN A 160 -7.62 -1.79 -14.75
C ASN A 160 -7.64 -0.76 -13.59
N GLY A 161 -7.14 -1.13 -12.42
CA GLY A 161 -7.03 -0.25 -11.27
C GLY A 161 -6.11 0.95 -11.47
N GLN A 162 -6.47 2.03 -10.77
CA GLN A 162 -5.75 3.30 -10.76
C GLN A 162 -5.17 3.55 -9.36
N TYR A 163 -3.96 4.10 -9.29
CA TYR A 163 -3.32 4.44 -8.01
C TYR A 163 -4.09 5.56 -7.30
N LEU A 164 -4.39 5.35 -6.02
CA LEU A 164 -5.21 6.28 -5.23
C LEU A 164 -4.54 7.64 -5.01
N PHE A 165 -3.20 7.65 -4.92
CA PHE A 165 -2.41 8.85 -4.69
C PHE A 165 -1.72 9.27 -5.98
N THR A 166 -2.49 9.93 -6.83
CA THR A 166 -2.03 10.45 -8.12
C THR A 166 -1.96 11.97 -8.09
N TYR A 167 -0.82 12.52 -8.51
CA TYR A 167 -0.55 13.95 -8.57
C TYR A 167 -0.21 14.34 -10.00
N ARG A 168 -1.00 15.22 -10.60
CA ARG A 168 -0.69 15.80 -11.91
C ARG A 168 0.16 17.05 -11.71
N LEU A 169 1.32 17.10 -12.36
CA LEU A 169 2.17 18.28 -12.37
C LEU A 169 1.51 19.36 -13.24
N GLN A 170 1.55 20.61 -12.77
CA GLN A 170 1.05 21.77 -13.49
C GLN A 170 2.24 22.55 -14.03
N GLU A 171 2.30 22.66 -15.35
CA GLU A 171 3.28 23.49 -16.05
C GLU A 171 2.76 24.93 -16.16
N GLY A 172 3.65 25.88 -15.87
CA GLY A 172 3.41 27.30 -16.07
C GLY A 172 3.60 27.71 -17.52
N PRO A 173 3.35 28.99 -17.85
CA PRO A 173 3.53 29.53 -19.20
C PRO A 173 4.97 29.44 -19.72
N ASP A 174 5.93 29.32 -18.81
CA ASP A 174 7.37 29.18 -19.04
C ASP A 174 7.84 27.71 -19.16
N GLY A 175 6.91 26.75 -19.11
CA GLY A 175 7.21 25.31 -19.13
C GLY A 175 7.79 24.78 -17.82
N ARG A 176 7.86 25.59 -16.75
CA ARG A 176 8.32 25.13 -15.43
C ARG A 176 7.16 24.57 -14.63
N ILE A 177 7.43 23.60 -13.76
CA ILE A 177 6.39 23.10 -12.84
C ILE A 177 6.09 24.18 -11.80
N VAL A 178 4.89 24.74 -11.84
CA VAL A 178 4.41 25.79 -10.91
C VAL A 178 3.55 25.22 -9.79
N GLY A 179 3.06 24.00 -9.93
CA GLY A 179 2.17 23.39 -8.97
C GLY A 179 1.87 21.93 -9.22
N MET A 180 0.96 21.40 -8.41
CA MET A 180 0.44 20.05 -8.54
C MET A 180 -1.04 20.01 -8.16
N ARG A 181 -1.79 19.16 -8.85
CA ARG A 181 -3.18 18.87 -8.51
C ARG A 181 -3.33 17.39 -8.19
N ARG A 182 -3.88 17.08 -7.02
CA ARG A 182 -4.25 15.70 -6.69
C ARG A 182 -5.44 15.29 -7.56
N LYS A 183 -5.32 14.14 -8.22
CA LYS A 183 -6.43 13.48 -8.90
C LYS A 183 -6.86 12.31 -8.03
N GLU A 184 -8.10 12.35 -7.57
CA GLU A 184 -8.69 11.27 -6.79
C GLU A 184 -9.47 10.38 -7.74
N PRO A 185 -8.95 9.19 -8.09
CA PRO A 185 -9.71 8.25 -8.91
C PRO A 185 -10.96 7.81 -8.13
N PRO A 186 -12.07 7.51 -8.82
CA PRO A 186 -13.27 7.04 -8.15
C PRO A 186 -12.95 5.73 -7.42
N PHE A 187 -13.22 5.73 -6.11
CA PHE A 187 -13.15 4.53 -5.29
C PHE A 187 -14.55 3.95 -5.16
N ARG A 188 -14.85 2.92 -5.96
CA ARG A 188 -16.14 2.21 -5.91
C ARG A 188 -15.93 0.83 -5.31
N VAL A 189 -16.36 0.68 -4.05
CA VAL A 189 -16.39 -0.62 -3.39
C VAL A 189 -17.58 -1.41 -3.93
N THR A 190 -17.32 -2.30 -4.88
CA THR A 190 -18.35 -3.18 -5.44
C THR A 190 -18.34 -4.53 -4.72
N ARG A 191 -19.51 -5.20 -4.66
CA ARG A 191 -19.60 -6.55 -4.06
C ARG A 191 -18.62 -7.56 -4.68
N PRO A 192 -18.41 -7.60 -6.01
CA PRO A 192 -17.42 -8.50 -6.61
C PRO A 192 -15.99 -8.21 -6.15
N LEU A 193 -15.62 -6.93 -6.02
CA LEU A 193 -14.30 -6.54 -5.53
C LEU A 193 -14.10 -6.94 -4.07
N LEU A 194 -15.10 -6.74 -3.21
CA LEU A 194 -15.06 -7.19 -1.82
C LEU A 194 -14.90 -8.71 -1.73
N ARG A 195 -15.62 -9.47 -2.56
CA ARG A 195 -15.50 -10.93 -2.59
C ARG A 195 -14.09 -11.37 -2.98
N LYS A 196 -13.50 -10.77 -4.03
CA LYS A 196 -12.09 -11.03 -4.41
C LYS A 196 -11.12 -10.66 -3.30
N PHE A 197 -11.35 -9.55 -2.60
CA PHE A 197 -10.50 -9.13 -1.50
C PHE A 197 -10.56 -10.09 -0.31
N VAL A 198 -11.76 -10.53 0.08
CA VAL A 198 -11.92 -11.55 1.13
C VAL A 198 -11.32 -12.89 0.72
N ALA A 199 -11.55 -13.32 -0.52
CA ALA A 199 -10.94 -14.53 -1.08
C ALA A 199 -9.40 -14.46 -1.02
N ARG A 200 -8.82 -13.33 -1.44
CA ARG A 200 -7.37 -13.11 -1.35
C ARG A 200 -6.88 -13.12 0.10
N ILE A 201 -7.61 -12.54 1.05
CA ILE A 201 -7.28 -12.63 2.48
C ILE A 201 -7.29 -14.09 2.95
N GLN A 202 -8.22 -14.90 2.47
CA GLN A 202 -8.35 -16.32 2.80
C GLN A 202 -7.32 -17.24 2.13
N GLY A 203 -6.41 -16.68 1.32
CA GLY A 203 -5.36 -17.45 0.66
C GLY A 203 -5.64 -17.85 -0.78
N GLN A 204 -6.80 -17.44 -1.33
CA GLN A 204 -7.18 -17.82 -2.69
C GLN A 204 -6.54 -16.88 -3.71
N THR A 205 -5.70 -17.44 -4.58
CA THR A 205 -5.06 -16.72 -5.69
C THR A 205 -5.89 -16.90 -6.96
N GLU A 206 -6.78 -15.95 -7.25
CA GLU A 206 -7.27 -15.80 -8.62
C GLU A 206 -6.20 -15.04 -9.40
N GLY A 207 -5.56 -15.70 -10.38
CA GLY A 207 -4.48 -15.10 -11.17
C GLY A 207 -4.87 -13.72 -11.70
N VAL A 208 -4.08 -12.70 -11.36
CA VAL A 208 -4.27 -11.35 -11.89
C VAL A 208 -3.77 -11.37 -13.33
N PRO A 209 -4.62 -11.10 -14.35
CA PRO A 209 -4.15 -11.06 -15.72
C PRO A 209 -3.05 -9.99 -15.86
N PRO A 210 -2.05 -10.20 -16.73
CA PRO A 210 -1.04 -9.18 -17.01
C PRO A 210 -1.72 -7.86 -17.37
N THR A 211 -1.13 -6.77 -16.91
CA THR A 211 -1.66 -5.44 -17.21
C THR A 211 -1.47 -5.21 -18.72
N PRO A 212 -2.50 -4.82 -19.49
CA PRO A 212 -2.28 -4.40 -20.87
C PRO A 212 -1.24 -3.27 -20.85
N ASP A 213 -0.26 -3.35 -21.73
CA ASP A 213 0.71 -2.28 -21.90
C ASP A 213 -0.02 -0.95 -22.05
N ALA A 214 0.34 0.03 -21.21
CA ALA A 214 -0.22 1.37 -21.25
C ALA A 214 0.20 2.18 -22.50
N ASN A 215 0.42 1.48 -23.62
CA ASN A 215 0.61 2.01 -24.97
C ASN A 215 -0.60 1.69 -25.88
N SER A 216 -1.61 0.98 -25.38
CA SER A 216 -2.89 0.79 -26.07
C SER A 216 -3.99 1.59 -25.37
N GLU A 217 -3.95 2.91 -25.53
CA GLU A 217 -5.06 3.88 -25.62
C GLU A 217 -4.53 5.32 -25.61
#